data_AF-A0A964ACZ6-F1
#
_entry.id   AF-A0A964ACZ6-F1
#
_cell.length_a   1.000
_cell.length_b   1.000
_cell.length_c   1.000
_cell.angle_alpha   90.00
_cell.angle_beta   90.00
_cell.angle_gamma   90.00
#
_symmetry.space_group_name_H-M   'P 1'
#
loop_
_entity.id
_entity.type
_entity.pdbx_description
1 polymer ?
#
loop_
_entity_poly.entity_id
_entity_poly.type
_entity_poly.pdbx_seq_one_letter_code
_entity_poly.pdbx_strand_id
1 'polypeptide(L)'
;MSRGARWVACLALLAASPAVRGAEPAPTRPVPPPPELLFGCPIAGDGATFEAPETWALRELPELGISLRLPASWIEERSPELVTFRSANGDDRFTLRRGRLVGSEHLATVRKSFELRELGPSHAGPRCEEALRAGLAQAGFQTLEVGVYARPFGRRQRSYAVFGGLGEGSLTAVLTVRWSRPTGPDLLFVRRMLGGLRALSDGPPEG
;
A
#
# COMPACT_ATOMS: atom_id res chain seq x y z
N MET A 1 68.94 29.15 63.01
CA MET A 1 70.12 28.99 62.12
C MET A 1 70.07 27.59 61.50
N SER A 2 70.25 27.51 60.18
CA SER A 2 70.69 26.37 59.37
C SER A 2 69.85 25.07 59.29
N ARG A 3 69.21 24.88 58.14
CA ARG A 3 69.15 23.62 57.37
C ARG A 3 69.25 24.05 55.90
N GLY A 4 70.17 23.64 55.04
CA GLY A 4 70.99 22.43 55.01
C GLY A 4 70.55 21.56 53.84
N ALA A 5 71.24 21.69 52.69
CA ALA A 5 71.35 20.81 51.50
C ALA A 5 70.04 20.37 50.80
N ARG A 6 69.74 20.82 49.56
CA ARG A 6 70.31 20.37 48.26
C ARG A 6 70.45 18.85 48.14
N TRP A 7 69.56 18.22 47.36
CA TRP A 7 69.91 17.27 46.29
C TRP A 7 68.89 17.39 45.15
N VAL A 8 69.42 17.28 43.94
CA VAL A 8 68.80 17.45 42.62
C VAL A 8 68.64 16.06 41.98
N ALA A 9 67.73 15.99 41.00
CA ALA A 9 67.55 14.96 39.96
C ALA A 9 66.63 13.79 40.34
N CYS A 10 65.76 13.25 39.47
CA CYS A 10 65.45 13.51 38.07
C CYS A 10 64.21 12.67 37.67
N LEU A 11 63.55 13.06 36.56
CA LEU A 11 62.52 12.32 35.79
C LEU A 11 61.15 12.14 36.49
N ALA A 12 59.99 12.31 35.86
CA ALA A 12 59.67 12.20 34.44
C ALA A 12 58.59 13.22 34.03
N LEU A 13 58.77 13.83 32.85
CA LEU A 13 57.67 14.45 32.12
C LEU A 13 56.72 13.35 31.63
N LEU A 14 55.52 13.30 32.19
CA LEU A 14 54.34 12.85 31.49
C LEU A 14 53.41 14.04 31.38
N ALA A 15 53.46 14.68 30.22
CA ALA A 15 52.52 15.70 29.81
C ALA A 15 51.12 15.07 29.77
N ALA A 16 50.36 15.25 30.85
CA ALA A 16 48.91 15.07 30.83
C ALA A 16 48.34 16.22 30.01
N SER A 17 48.30 16.04 28.68
CA SER A 17 47.46 16.88 27.83
C SER A 17 46.02 16.72 28.32
N PRO A 18 45.27 17.81 28.58
CA PRO A 18 43.87 17.70 28.90
C PRO A 18 43.21 17.02 27.70
N ALA A 19 42.67 15.82 27.93
CA ALA A 19 41.76 15.20 27.00
C ALA A 19 40.66 16.22 26.72
N VAL A 20 40.74 16.85 25.54
CA VAL A 20 39.65 17.61 24.97
C VAL A 20 38.48 16.64 24.97
N ARG A 21 37.52 16.88 25.88
CA ARG A 21 36.21 16.24 25.80
C ARG A 21 35.72 16.55 24.41
N GLY A 22 35.79 15.55 23.53
CA GLY A 22 35.21 15.62 22.21
C GLY A 22 33.79 16.11 22.40
N ALA A 23 33.46 17.22 21.74
CA ALA A 23 32.09 17.66 21.64
C ALA A 23 31.33 16.48 21.04
N GLU A 24 30.56 15.79 21.88
CA GLU A 24 29.61 14.79 21.45
C GLU A 24 28.72 15.47 20.41
N PRO A 25 28.63 14.96 19.17
CA PRO A 25 27.83 15.61 18.15
C PRO A 25 26.41 15.72 18.70
N ALA A 26 25.89 16.95 18.75
CA ALA A 26 24.52 17.20 19.14
C ALA A 26 23.62 16.21 18.40
N PRO A 27 22.67 15.54 19.08
CA PRO A 27 21.81 14.57 18.42
C PRO A 27 21.17 15.25 17.22
N THR A 28 21.58 14.83 16.02
CA THR A 28 20.99 15.30 14.78
C THR A 28 19.51 14.98 14.90
N ARG A 29 18.68 16.03 15.04
CA ARG A 29 17.23 15.87 15.05
C ARG A 29 16.88 14.97 13.87
N PRO A 30 16.14 13.86 14.07
CA PRO A 30 15.80 12.99 12.97
C PRO A 30 15.13 13.85 11.89
N VAL A 31 15.76 13.90 10.72
CA VAL A 31 15.22 14.62 9.57
C VAL A 31 13.86 14.00 9.31
N PRO A 32 12.75 14.78 9.32
CA PRO A 32 11.45 14.23 9.03
C PRO A 32 11.52 13.59 7.63
N PRO A 33 10.96 12.38 7.44
CA PRO A 33 10.99 11.74 6.14
C PRO A 33 10.39 12.70 5.11
N PRO A 34 10.94 12.78 3.88
CA PRO A 34 10.44 13.67 2.86
C PRO A 34 8.91 13.55 2.73
N PRO A 35 8.18 14.66 2.50
CA PRO A 35 6.72 14.67 2.44
C PRO A 35 6.15 13.66 1.44
N GLU A 36 6.91 13.27 0.43
CA GLU A 36 6.58 12.23 -0.54
C GLU A 36 6.42 10.84 0.10
N LEU A 37 7.09 10.56 1.23
CA LEU A 37 6.87 9.35 2.03
C LEU A 37 5.68 9.48 2.99
N LEU A 38 5.21 10.71 3.24
CA LEU A 38 4.07 11.01 4.11
C LEU A 38 2.76 11.20 3.31
N PHE A 39 2.85 11.65 2.06
CA PHE A 39 1.74 12.11 1.20
C PHE A 39 1.87 11.69 -0.28
N GLY A 40 2.98 11.10 -0.70
CA GLY A 40 3.14 10.57 -2.06
C GLY A 40 2.43 9.23 -2.23
N CYS A 41 2.09 8.89 -3.47
CA CYS A 41 1.47 7.63 -3.81
C CYS A 41 2.53 6.52 -3.79
N PRO A 42 2.71 5.76 -2.70
CA PRO A 42 3.84 4.84 -2.60
C PRO A 42 3.68 3.66 -3.59
N ILE A 43 2.49 3.51 -4.16
CA ILE A 43 2.14 2.51 -5.17
C ILE A 43 2.39 2.98 -6.61
N ALA A 44 2.58 4.27 -6.87
CA ALA A 44 2.76 4.79 -8.24
C ALA A 44 4.22 5.06 -8.61
N GLY A 45 5.18 4.30 -8.08
CA GLY A 45 6.59 4.52 -8.40
C GLY A 45 6.92 4.29 -9.88
N ASP A 46 7.91 5.01 -10.40
CA ASP A 46 8.33 4.94 -11.80
C ASP A 46 8.66 3.49 -12.22
N GLY A 47 8.09 3.03 -13.34
CA GLY A 47 8.35 1.70 -13.92
C GLY A 47 7.55 0.54 -13.32
N ALA A 48 6.54 0.80 -12.50
CA ALA A 48 5.76 -0.25 -11.84
C ALA A 48 4.76 -0.95 -12.80
N THR A 49 5.06 -2.17 -13.23
CA THR A 49 4.06 -3.02 -13.92
C THR A 49 3.05 -3.58 -12.92
N PHE A 50 1.77 -3.42 -13.25
CA PHE A 50 0.65 -4.03 -12.53
C PHE A 50 0.40 -5.43 -13.08
N GLU A 51 1.34 -6.32 -12.81
CA GLU A 51 1.28 -7.71 -13.25
C GLU A 51 1.37 -8.64 -12.04
N ALA A 52 0.39 -9.54 -11.92
CA ALA A 52 0.45 -10.60 -10.94
C ALA A 52 1.51 -11.64 -11.35
N PRO A 53 2.26 -12.21 -10.39
CA PRO A 53 3.14 -13.34 -10.65
C PRO A 53 2.40 -14.49 -11.35
N GLU A 54 2.99 -15.07 -12.38
CA GLU A 54 2.39 -16.19 -13.13
C GLU A 54 2.18 -17.43 -12.26
N THR A 55 2.99 -17.57 -11.19
CA THR A 55 2.89 -18.65 -10.20
C THR A 55 1.67 -18.54 -9.28
N TRP A 56 0.96 -17.40 -9.30
CA TRP A 56 -0.28 -17.25 -8.54
C TRP A 56 -1.43 -17.97 -9.23
N ALA A 57 -2.31 -18.53 -8.40
CA ALA A 57 -3.47 -19.28 -8.88
C ALA A 57 -4.44 -18.31 -9.58
N LEU A 58 -4.83 -18.66 -10.80
CA LEU A 58 -5.93 -18.00 -11.50
C LEU A 58 -7.26 -18.48 -10.91
N ARG A 59 -8.13 -17.53 -10.59
CA ARG A 59 -9.51 -17.72 -10.19
C ARG A 59 -10.40 -16.94 -11.13
N GLU A 60 -11.31 -17.65 -11.79
CA GLU A 60 -12.38 -17.03 -12.56
C GLU A 60 -13.60 -16.92 -11.65
N LEU A 61 -14.21 -15.74 -11.63
CA LEU A 61 -15.43 -15.45 -10.87
C LEU A 61 -16.48 -14.91 -11.84
N PRO A 62 -17.09 -15.77 -12.68
CA PRO A 62 -18.04 -15.35 -13.70
C PRO A 62 -19.23 -14.58 -13.14
N GLU A 63 -19.68 -14.94 -11.94
CA GLU A 63 -20.75 -14.25 -11.21
C GLU A 63 -20.40 -12.78 -10.91
N LEU A 64 -19.11 -12.48 -10.76
CA LEU A 64 -18.59 -11.12 -10.58
C LEU A 64 -18.11 -10.49 -11.90
N GLY A 65 -18.12 -11.23 -13.01
CA GLY A 65 -17.65 -10.75 -14.32
C GLY A 65 -16.13 -10.49 -14.36
N ILE A 66 -15.35 -11.20 -13.56
CA ILE A 66 -13.90 -10.99 -13.45
C ILE A 66 -13.09 -12.29 -13.41
N SER A 67 -11.80 -12.17 -13.70
CA SER A 67 -10.77 -13.10 -13.23
C SER A 67 -9.79 -12.39 -12.30
N LEU A 68 -9.16 -13.16 -11.43
CA LEU A 68 -8.20 -12.68 -10.46
C LEU A 68 -7.05 -13.69 -10.32
N ARG A 69 -5.82 -13.20 -10.28
CA ARG A 69 -4.65 -13.98 -9.83
C ARG A 69 -4.31 -13.64 -8.39
N LEU A 70 -4.22 -14.65 -7.53
CA LEU A 70 -3.89 -14.52 -6.11
C LEU A 70 -3.01 -15.66 -5.59
N PRO A 71 -2.29 -15.49 -4.47
CA PRO A 71 -1.50 -16.56 -3.88
C PRO A 71 -2.37 -17.78 -3.56
N ALA A 72 -1.90 -18.99 -3.92
CA ALA A 72 -2.67 -20.23 -3.75
C ALA A 72 -3.01 -20.57 -2.29
N SER A 73 -2.27 -19.99 -1.33
CA SER A 73 -2.50 -20.18 0.10
C SER A 73 -3.65 -19.34 0.67
N TRP A 74 -4.26 -18.46 -0.12
CA TRP A 74 -5.37 -17.63 0.33
C TRP A 74 -6.67 -18.44 0.37
N ILE A 75 -7.42 -18.25 1.44
CA ILE A 75 -8.68 -18.95 1.70
C ILE A 75 -9.82 -18.10 1.16
N GLU A 76 -10.71 -18.73 0.39
CA GLU A 76 -11.89 -18.10 -0.18
C GLU A 76 -13.10 -18.28 0.76
N GLU A 77 -13.75 -17.17 1.09
CA GLU A 77 -14.98 -17.08 1.88
C GLU A 77 -16.07 -16.44 1.00
N ARG A 78 -17.19 -17.15 0.81
CA ARG A 78 -18.33 -16.65 0.03
C ARG A 78 -19.50 -16.31 0.94
N SER A 79 -20.10 -15.15 0.69
CA SER A 79 -21.42 -14.80 1.19
C SER A 79 -22.30 -14.33 0.02
N PRO A 80 -23.64 -14.22 0.19
CA PRO A 80 -24.56 -13.96 -0.92
C PRO A 80 -24.24 -12.72 -1.77
N GLU A 81 -23.58 -11.72 -1.19
CA GLU A 81 -23.28 -10.44 -1.83
C GLU A 81 -21.77 -10.18 -2.00
N LEU A 82 -20.92 -11.08 -1.52
CA LEU A 82 -19.50 -10.80 -1.33
C LEU A 82 -18.66 -12.07 -1.49
N VAL A 83 -17.55 -11.94 -2.22
CA VAL A 83 -16.45 -12.91 -2.20
C VAL A 83 -15.27 -12.28 -1.47
N THR A 84 -14.75 -12.96 -0.45
CA THR A 84 -13.57 -12.51 0.30
C THR A 84 -12.47 -13.54 0.23
N PHE A 85 -11.27 -13.12 -0.11
CA PHE A 85 -10.06 -13.93 0.04
C PHE A 85 -9.25 -13.42 1.22
N ARG A 86 -8.79 -14.33 2.07
CA ARG A 86 -7.95 -14.01 3.23
C ARG A 86 -6.59 -14.68 3.14
N SER A 87 -5.54 -13.96 3.51
CA SER A 87 -4.23 -14.54 3.72
C SER A 87 -4.23 -15.50 4.91
N ALA A 88 -3.27 -16.43 4.95
CA ALA A 88 -3.12 -17.39 6.04
C ALA A 88 -2.89 -16.75 7.42
N ASN A 89 -2.33 -15.54 7.48
CA ASN A 89 -2.14 -14.78 8.72
C ASN A 89 -3.40 -14.00 9.16
N GLY A 90 -4.45 -13.94 8.33
CA GLY A 90 -5.70 -13.22 8.59
C GLY A 90 -5.60 -11.68 8.56
N ASP A 91 -4.40 -11.13 8.40
CA ASP A 91 -4.14 -9.69 8.44
C ASP A 91 -4.49 -9.00 7.10
N ASP A 92 -4.33 -9.72 5.99
CA ASP A 92 -4.59 -9.24 4.63
C ASP A 92 -5.88 -9.86 4.07
N ARG A 93 -6.64 -9.05 3.34
CA ARG A 93 -7.96 -9.42 2.84
C ARG A 93 -8.24 -8.77 1.50
N PHE A 94 -8.77 -9.53 0.55
CA PHE A 94 -9.29 -9.01 -0.71
C PHE A 94 -10.79 -9.29 -0.80
N THR A 95 -11.59 -8.24 -0.74
CA THR A 95 -13.06 -8.27 -0.71
C THR A 95 -13.58 -7.81 -2.08
N LEU A 96 -14.49 -8.59 -2.68
CA LEU A 96 -15.06 -8.34 -4.01
C LEU A 96 -16.59 -8.34 -3.92
N ARG A 97 -17.22 -7.31 -4.47
CA ARG A 97 -18.68 -7.18 -4.50
C ARG A 97 -19.14 -6.71 -5.87
N ARG A 98 -20.17 -7.36 -6.41
CA ARG A 98 -20.88 -6.89 -7.61
C ARG A 98 -21.99 -5.93 -7.18
N GLY A 99 -22.06 -4.79 -7.84
CA GLY A 99 -23.14 -3.82 -7.72
C GLY A 99 -23.92 -3.74 -9.02
N ARG A 100 -25.17 -3.29 -8.94
CA ARG A 100 -25.94 -2.87 -10.11
C ARG A 100 -25.62 -1.40 -10.39
N LEU A 101 -25.41 -1.04 -11.64
CA LEU A 101 -25.46 0.37 -12.07
C LEU A 101 -26.89 0.65 -12.49
N VAL A 102 -27.59 1.54 -11.80
CA VAL A 102 -28.99 1.85 -12.11
C VAL A 102 -29.03 3.16 -12.89
N GLY A 103 -29.33 3.08 -14.19
CA GLY A 103 -29.45 4.25 -15.06
C GLY A 103 -28.10 4.91 -15.39
N SER A 104 -28.04 6.24 -15.39
CA SER A 104 -26.82 7.02 -15.66
C SER A 104 -25.89 7.16 -14.45
N GLU A 105 -26.08 6.35 -13.41
CA GLU A 105 -25.24 6.40 -12.20
C GLU A 105 -23.76 6.23 -12.55
N HIS A 106 -22.99 7.25 -12.21
CA HIS A 106 -21.55 7.27 -12.43
C HIS A 106 -20.84 6.44 -11.36
N LEU A 107 -19.75 5.73 -11.72
CA LEU A 107 -18.92 5.00 -10.74
C LEU A 107 -18.45 5.88 -9.58
N ALA A 108 -18.26 7.19 -9.81
CA ALA A 108 -17.94 8.15 -8.76
C ALA A 108 -19.00 8.19 -7.64
N THR A 109 -20.29 8.00 -7.97
CA THR A 109 -21.38 7.92 -6.99
C THR A 109 -21.30 6.62 -6.19
N VAL A 110 -21.05 5.49 -6.87
CA VAL A 110 -20.85 4.18 -6.22
C VAL A 110 -19.68 4.25 -5.25
N ARG A 111 -18.54 4.79 -5.70
CA ARG A 111 -17.36 5.06 -4.86
C ARG A 111 -17.74 5.87 -3.63
N LYS A 112 -18.34 7.06 -3.83
CA LYS A 112 -18.70 7.96 -2.72
C LYS A 112 -19.64 7.29 -1.70
N SER A 113 -20.61 6.50 -2.16
CA SER A 113 -21.49 5.73 -1.29
C SER A 113 -20.71 4.70 -0.46
N PHE A 114 -19.77 3.99 -1.08
CA PHE A 114 -18.91 3.02 -0.42
C PHE A 114 -17.96 3.66 0.60
N GLU A 115 -17.36 4.80 0.23
CA GLU A 115 -16.51 5.60 1.12
C GLU A 115 -17.26 6.04 2.37
N LEU A 116 -18.49 6.55 2.21
CA LEU A 116 -19.31 7.01 3.33
C LEU A 116 -19.72 5.88 4.28
N ARG A 117 -19.88 4.65 3.78
CA ARG A 117 -20.42 3.51 4.55
C ARG A 117 -19.35 2.58 5.11
N GLU A 118 -18.24 2.38 4.41
CA GLU A 118 -17.32 1.26 4.68
C GLU A 118 -15.84 1.67 4.80
N LEU A 119 -15.36 2.63 3.99
CA LEU A 119 -13.92 2.93 3.89
C LEU A 119 -13.48 4.22 4.59
N GLY A 120 -14.38 5.18 4.76
CA GLY A 120 -14.03 6.56 5.09
C GLY A 120 -13.47 7.34 3.89
N PRO A 121 -12.92 8.54 4.12
CA PRO A 121 -12.41 9.38 3.05
C PRO A 121 -11.16 8.78 2.37
N SER A 122 -11.07 8.91 1.04
CA SER A 122 -9.84 8.63 0.31
C SER A 122 -8.73 9.58 0.75
N HIS A 123 -7.53 9.04 0.91
CA HIS A 123 -6.31 9.76 1.20
C HIS A 123 -5.40 9.84 -0.03
N ALA A 124 -5.83 9.27 -1.17
CA ALA A 124 -5.11 9.39 -2.43
C ALA A 124 -5.28 10.81 -2.99
N GLY A 125 -4.17 11.47 -3.32
CA GLY A 125 -4.22 12.69 -4.13
C GLY A 125 -4.56 12.37 -5.60
N PRO A 126 -5.07 13.32 -6.40
CA PRO A 126 -5.49 13.09 -7.79
C PRO A 126 -4.42 12.43 -8.67
N ARG A 127 -3.16 12.84 -8.55
CA ARG A 127 -2.03 12.21 -9.27
C ARG A 127 -1.81 10.74 -8.91
N CYS A 128 -2.08 10.35 -7.67
CA CYS A 128 -2.02 8.95 -7.23
C CYS A 128 -3.12 8.14 -7.91
N GLU A 129 -4.34 8.68 -7.93
CA GLU A 129 -5.48 8.02 -8.56
C GLU A 129 -5.27 7.87 -10.07
N GLU A 130 -4.71 8.87 -10.74
CA GLU A 130 -4.34 8.80 -12.17
C GLU A 130 -3.32 7.71 -12.45
N ALA A 131 -2.22 7.66 -11.68
CA ALA A 131 -1.19 6.66 -11.88
C ALA A 131 -1.67 5.22 -11.56
N LEU A 132 -2.49 5.06 -10.53
CA LEU A 132 -3.16 3.79 -10.22
C LEU A 132 -4.10 3.37 -11.35
N ARG A 133 -4.91 4.29 -11.89
CA ARG A 133 -5.78 4.03 -13.05
C ARG A 133 -4.99 3.66 -14.28
N ALA A 134 -3.89 4.37 -14.56
CA ALA A 134 -3.01 4.08 -15.69
C ALA A 134 -2.37 2.67 -15.57
N GLY A 135 -1.91 2.29 -14.37
CA GLY A 135 -1.40 0.96 -14.10
C GLY A 135 -2.44 -0.14 -14.32
N LEU A 136 -3.71 0.15 -14.06
CA LEU A 136 -4.83 -0.77 -14.25
C LEU A 136 -5.52 -0.63 -15.62
N ALA A 137 -4.95 0.12 -16.57
CA ALA A 137 -5.58 0.33 -17.89
C ALA A 137 -5.82 -0.98 -18.65
N GLN A 138 -4.96 -1.98 -18.46
CA GLN A 138 -5.08 -3.31 -19.07
C GLN A 138 -6.09 -4.22 -18.34
N ALA A 139 -6.76 -3.73 -17.29
CA ALA A 139 -7.68 -4.54 -16.51
C ALA A 139 -9.00 -4.82 -17.23
N GLY A 140 -9.28 -4.20 -18.38
CA GLY A 140 -10.45 -4.51 -19.21
C GLY A 140 -11.78 -3.93 -18.72
N PHE A 141 -11.77 -3.08 -17.69
CA PHE A 141 -12.97 -2.37 -17.25
C PHE A 141 -13.32 -1.22 -18.20
N GLN A 142 -14.61 -0.98 -18.45
CA GLN A 142 -15.07 0.10 -19.33
C GLN A 142 -14.76 1.49 -18.73
N THR A 143 -14.94 1.60 -17.43
CA THR A 143 -14.61 2.77 -16.62
C THR A 143 -13.98 2.31 -15.32
N LEU A 144 -13.11 3.13 -14.74
CA LEU A 144 -12.33 2.76 -13.58
C LEU A 144 -12.17 3.95 -12.63
N GLU A 145 -12.52 3.75 -11.37
CA GLU A 145 -12.22 4.65 -10.26
C GLU A 145 -11.39 3.90 -9.23
N VAL A 146 -10.50 4.60 -8.53
CA VAL A 146 -9.61 4.00 -7.54
C VAL A 146 -9.53 4.89 -6.30
N GLY A 147 -9.13 4.31 -5.18
CA GLY A 147 -8.89 5.05 -3.96
C GLY A 147 -7.95 4.35 -3.00
N VAL A 148 -7.30 5.14 -2.15
CA VAL A 148 -6.39 4.65 -1.10
C VAL A 148 -6.90 5.16 0.23
N TYR A 149 -7.16 4.25 1.16
CA TYR A 149 -7.86 4.54 2.40
C TYR A 149 -7.02 4.10 3.59
N ALA A 150 -6.81 5.00 4.54
CA ALA A 150 -6.33 4.63 5.86
C ALA A 150 -7.52 4.16 6.72
N ARG A 151 -7.35 3.07 7.48
CA ARG A 151 -8.31 2.67 8.52
C ARG A 151 -8.19 3.62 9.73
N PRO A 152 -9.21 3.70 10.62
CA PRO A 152 -9.20 4.63 11.75
C PRO A 152 -7.99 4.43 12.68
N PHE A 153 -7.66 5.51 13.41
CA PHE A 153 -6.55 5.61 14.36
C PHE A 153 -6.36 4.33 15.20
N GLY A 154 -5.12 3.83 15.25
CA GLY A 154 -4.74 2.67 16.09
C GLY A 154 -4.65 1.32 15.36
N ARG A 155 -5.09 1.22 14.09
CA ARG A 155 -4.88 0.00 13.27
C ARG A 155 -3.81 0.22 12.22
N ARG A 156 -2.82 -0.68 12.16
CA ARG A 156 -1.77 -0.70 11.12
C ARG A 156 -2.28 -1.38 9.86
N GLN A 157 -3.32 -0.84 9.23
CA GLN A 157 -3.91 -1.38 8.01
C GLN A 157 -4.20 -0.26 7.00
N ARG A 158 -4.10 -0.59 5.71
CA ARG A 158 -4.46 0.30 4.61
C ARG A 158 -5.30 -0.48 3.60
N SER A 159 -6.31 0.19 3.06
CA SER A 159 -7.20 -0.38 2.04
C SER A 159 -6.99 0.32 0.70
N TYR A 160 -7.01 -0.46 -0.36
CA TYR A 160 -6.92 -0.02 -1.75
C TYR A 160 -8.19 -0.50 -2.44
N ALA A 161 -8.99 0.43 -2.95
CA ALA A 161 -10.22 0.09 -3.63
C ALA A 161 -10.12 0.37 -5.13
N VAL A 162 -10.68 -0.53 -5.91
CA VAL A 162 -10.90 -0.40 -7.35
C VAL A 162 -12.41 -0.53 -7.57
N PHE A 163 -12.98 0.45 -8.26
CA PHE A 163 -14.36 0.43 -8.71
C PHE A 163 -14.34 0.36 -10.23
N GLY A 164 -14.79 -0.76 -10.78
CA GLY A 164 -14.76 -1.04 -12.21
C GLY A 164 -16.16 -1.10 -12.80
N GLY A 165 -16.36 -0.45 -13.94
CA GLY A 165 -17.58 -0.56 -14.74
C GLY A 165 -17.54 -1.81 -15.60
N LEU A 166 -18.61 -2.61 -15.53
CA LEU A 166 -18.85 -3.82 -16.32
C LEU A 166 -20.10 -3.59 -17.19
N GLY A 167 -20.29 -4.39 -18.25
CA GLY A 167 -21.41 -4.23 -19.19
C GLY A 167 -22.78 -4.10 -18.53
N GLU A 168 -23.06 -4.94 -17.53
CA GLU A 168 -24.34 -4.95 -16.80
C GLU A 168 -24.24 -4.51 -15.33
N GLY A 169 -23.19 -3.78 -14.93
CA GLY A 169 -23.08 -3.33 -13.55
C GLY A 169 -21.72 -2.79 -13.16
N SER A 170 -21.40 -2.92 -11.87
CA SER A 170 -20.11 -2.49 -11.33
C SER A 170 -19.48 -3.56 -10.46
N LEU A 171 -18.16 -3.50 -10.36
CA LEU A 171 -17.37 -4.24 -9.40
C LEU A 171 -16.81 -3.26 -8.38
N THR A 172 -16.90 -3.60 -7.10
CA THR A 172 -16.10 -3.01 -6.03
C THR A 172 -15.11 -4.05 -5.52
N ALA A 173 -13.82 -3.76 -5.63
CA ALA A 173 -12.74 -4.64 -5.21
C ALA A 173 -11.86 -3.90 -4.19
N VAL A 174 -11.78 -4.42 -2.96
CA VAL A 174 -11.08 -3.77 -1.83
C VAL A 174 -10.01 -4.70 -1.28
N LEU A 175 -8.75 -4.34 -1.51
CA LEU A 175 -7.60 -5.01 -0.91
C LEU A 175 -7.19 -4.27 0.37
N THR A 176 -7.37 -4.90 1.52
CA THR A 176 -6.85 -4.44 2.81
C THR A 176 -5.57 -5.19 3.12
N VAL A 177 -4.49 -4.48 3.39
CA VAL A 177 -3.21 -5.06 3.81
C VAL A 177 -2.73 -4.47 5.12
N ARG A 178 -1.95 -5.24 5.86
CA ARG A 178 -1.18 -4.72 6.98
C ARG A 178 -0.21 -3.65 6.49
N TRP A 179 -0.19 -2.52 7.16
CA TRP A 179 0.73 -1.42 6.90
C TRP A 179 1.89 -1.48 7.89
N SER A 180 2.98 -2.13 7.49
CA SER A 180 4.28 -1.95 8.15
C SER A 180 5.02 -0.76 7.49
N ARG A 181 6.10 -0.26 8.09
CA ARG A 181 6.82 0.98 7.72
C ARG A 181 7.27 1.04 6.21
N PRO A 182 7.69 2.21 5.67
CA PRO A 182 7.28 2.69 4.35
C PRO A 182 7.97 2.09 3.10
N THR A 183 8.77 1.03 3.22
CA THR A 183 9.67 0.59 2.13
C THR A 183 9.47 -0.87 1.74
N GLY A 184 8.76 -1.09 0.63
CA GLY A 184 9.08 -2.19 -0.29
C GLY A 184 8.00 -3.25 -0.51
N PRO A 185 7.98 -4.34 0.28
CA PRO A 185 7.28 -5.58 -0.09
C PRO A 185 5.76 -5.44 -0.09
N ASP A 186 5.18 -4.71 0.87
CA ASP A 186 3.73 -4.57 1.00
C ASP A 186 3.13 -3.79 -0.19
N LEU A 187 3.86 -2.82 -0.74
CA LEU A 187 3.42 -2.00 -1.87
C LEU A 187 3.52 -2.77 -3.18
N LEU A 188 4.62 -3.49 -3.38
CA LEU A 188 4.78 -4.39 -4.53
C LEU A 188 3.73 -5.50 -4.51
N PHE A 189 3.43 -6.04 -3.32
CA PHE A 189 2.36 -7.00 -3.13
C PHE A 189 1.00 -6.43 -3.54
N VAL A 190 0.65 -5.22 -3.08
CA VAL A 190 -0.60 -4.56 -3.49
C VAL A 190 -0.66 -4.35 -5.01
N ARG A 191 0.42 -3.86 -5.64
CA ARG A 191 0.49 -3.69 -7.10
C ARG A 191 0.20 -4.98 -7.84
N ARG A 192 0.85 -6.07 -7.42
CA ARG A 192 0.68 -7.40 -8.02
C ARG A 192 -0.73 -7.95 -7.83
N MET A 193 -1.31 -7.78 -6.64
CA MET A 193 -2.69 -8.20 -6.36
C MET A 193 -3.70 -7.43 -7.22
N LEU A 194 -3.60 -6.09 -7.27
CA LEU A 194 -4.48 -5.27 -8.12
C LEU A 194 -4.23 -5.57 -9.61
N GLY A 195 -2.97 -5.74 -9.99
CA GLY A 195 -2.53 -6.16 -11.31
C GLY A 195 -2.92 -7.59 -11.68
N GLY A 196 -3.45 -8.39 -10.75
CA GLY A 196 -4.03 -9.69 -11.04
C GLY A 196 -5.52 -9.64 -11.40
N LEU A 197 -6.18 -8.52 -11.15
CA LEU A 197 -7.63 -8.34 -11.38
C LEU A 197 -7.90 -7.97 -12.85
N ARG A 198 -8.79 -8.70 -13.51
CA ARG A 198 -9.22 -8.46 -14.89
C ARG A 198 -10.73 -8.58 -15.01
N ALA A 199 -11.37 -7.68 -15.76
CA ALA A 199 -12.71 -7.90 -16.25
C ALA A 199 -12.70 -9.09 -17.22
N LEU A 200 -13.71 -9.94 -17.12
CA LEU A 200 -14.00 -10.88 -18.21
C LEU A 200 -14.56 -10.04 -19.34
N SER A 201 -13.92 -10.09 -20.50
CA SER A 201 -14.53 -9.58 -21.71
C SER A 201 -15.77 -10.43 -21.98
N ASP A 202 -16.94 -9.80 -21.99
CA ASP A 202 -18.11 -10.38 -22.65
C ASP A 202 -17.64 -10.73 -24.07
N GLY A 203 -17.75 -12.00 -24.46
CA GLY A 203 -17.39 -12.42 -25.81
C GLY A 203 -18.08 -11.52 -26.85
N PRO A 204 -17.58 -11.44 -28.08
CA PRO A 204 -18.31 -10.73 -29.14
C PRO A 204 -19.77 -11.21 -29.15
N PRO A 205 -20.76 -10.31 -29.29
CA PRO A 205 -22.16 -10.73 -29.33
C PRO A 205 -22.30 -11.81 -30.41
N GLU A 206 -22.90 -12.95 -30.04
CA GLU A 206 -23.24 -13.98 -31.02
C GLU A 206 -24.13 -13.32 -32.09
N GLY A 207 -23.57 -13.13 -33.29
CA GLY A 207 -24.24 -12.56 -34.46
C GLY A 207 -24.75 -13.62 -35.40
#